data_AF-A0AAJ2ZDF1-F1
#
_entry.id   AF-A0AAJ2ZDF1-F1
#
_cell.length_a   1.000
_cell.length_b   1.000
_cell.length_c   1.000
_cell.angle_alpha   90.00
_cell.angle_beta   90.00
_cell.angle_gamma   90.00
#
_symmetry.space_group_name_H-M   'P 1'
#
loop_
_entity.id
_entity.type
_entity.pdbx_description
1 polymer ?
#
loop_
_entity_poly.entity_id
_entity_poly.type
_entity_poly.pdbx_seq_one_letter_code
_entity_poly.pdbx_strand_id
1 'polypeptide(L)'
;MRRIRTIAAVALVAVGLTAALTTVTASPAVAAPGAVTWSDDFNGAAGTPPDGSRWRYDIGGSGWGNNELQYYTNSTRNAALDGNGNLVITARRENPSGFSCWYGSCQYTSARLLTNGTFSQAYGRFEARIKIPRGQGIWPAFWMLGNDIATNPWPNSGEIDIMENIGREPSTVHGSLHGPGYSGGNPLTGQTSLPGGQALADAFHTYTVDWAPDSITWYLDGVQYSRKTPADAGSNRWVFDHPFFMIMNVAVGGNWPGSPDGSTTFPQTMTIDYVRVQAWDNGGGGGGGTGGQIVGYGNKCVDVSGANTANGTPVQLWTCNGTAAQRWTWNADGSVRALGKCLDVSSGSTANGAKVQLWDCNGTGAQRWVFNANGDIVNPQANKCLDATGASSADGTRLQIWDCTGGANQKWRR
;
A
#
# COMPACT_ATOMS: atom_id res chain seq x y z
N MET A 1 -27.97 32.91 83.40
CA MET A 1 -27.62 31.47 83.43
C MET A 1 -28.46 30.72 82.40
N ARG A 2 -27.91 29.62 81.88
CA ARG A 2 -28.46 28.67 80.88
C ARG A 2 -28.46 29.10 79.41
N ARG A 3 -27.44 28.57 78.72
CA ARG A 3 -27.33 28.40 77.27
C ARG A 3 -28.33 27.34 76.81
N ILE A 4 -29.01 27.56 75.70
CA ILE A 4 -29.66 26.51 74.90
C ILE A 4 -29.05 26.57 73.51
N ARG A 5 -28.42 25.46 73.10
CA ARG A 5 -27.87 25.23 71.77
C ARG A 5 -28.94 24.51 70.95
N THR A 6 -29.31 25.07 69.80
CA THR A 6 -30.14 24.39 68.80
C THR A 6 -29.24 24.04 67.62
N ILE A 7 -29.09 22.75 67.35
CA ILE A 7 -28.29 22.18 66.26
C ILE A 7 -29.19 22.09 65.03
N ALA A 8 -28.79 22.72 63.93
CA ALA A 8 -29.41 22.53 62.62
C ALA A 8 -28.73 21.35 61.92
N ALA A 9 -29.53 20.37 61.48
CA ALA A 9 -29.08 19.22 60.72
C ALA A 9 -28.84 19.64 59.25
N VAL A 10 -27.63 19.42 58.74
CA VAL A 10 -27.30 19.57 57.32
C VAL A 10 -27.44 18.19 56.67
N ALA A 11 -28.38 18.05 55.73
CA ALA A 11 -28.50 16.87 54.90
C ALA A 11 -27.44 16.92 53.78
N LEU A 12 -26.50 15.97 53.79
CA LEU A 12 -25.55 15.76 52.70
C LEU A 12 -26.24 14.95 51.58
N VAL A 13 -26.41 15.55 50.41
CA VAL A 13 -26.75 14.81 49.18
C VAL A 13 -25.46 14.38 48.52
N ALA A 14 -25.17 13.08 48.53
CA ALA A 14 -24.06 12.50 47.79
C ALA A 14 -24.48 12.30 46.33
N VAL A 15 -23.98 13.14 45.42
CA VAL A 15 -24.07 12.93 43.97
C VAL A 15 -22.97 11.95 43.58
N GLY A 16 -23.34 10.71 43.30
CA GLY A 16 -22.43 9.70 42.75
C GLY A 16 -22.08 10.03 41.31
N LEU A 17 -20.81 10.40 41.06
CA LEU A 17 -20.29 10.62 39.72
C LEU A 17 -19.84 9.27 39.14
N THR A 18 -20.70 8.59 38.39
CA THR A 18 -20.29 7.42 37.60
C THR A 18 -19.58 7.90 36.33
N ALA A 19 -18.25 7.87 36.35
CA ALA A 19 -17.44 8.04 35.15
C ALA A 19 -17.63 6.82 34.23
N ALA A 20 -18.42 6.98 33.17
CA ALA A 20 -18.47 6.01 32.10
C ALA A 20 -17.13 6.06 31.34
N LEU A 21 -16.28 5.05 31.54
CA LEU A 21 -15.13 4.84 30.65
C LEU A 21 -15.66 4.45 29.27
N THR A 22 -15.66 5.40 28.35
CA THR A 22 -15.75 5.10 26.93
C THR A 22 -14.42 4.48 26.50
N THR A 23 -14.43 3.16 26.29
CA THR A 23 -13.32 2.48 25.63
C THR A 23 -13.29 2.97 24.18
N VAL A 24 -12.42 3.94 23.88
CA VAL A 24 -12.03 4.25 22.51
C VAL A 24 -11.30 3.02 22.00
N THR A 25 -11.97 2.19 21.20
CA THR A 25 -11.30 1.13 20.44
C THR A 25 -10.35 1.81 19.47
N ALA A 26 -9.05 1.77 19.76
CA ALA A 26 -8.03 2.19 18.82
C ALA A 26 -8.17 1.33 17.56
N SER A 27 -8.36 1.98 16.41
CA SER A 27 -8.26 1.32 15.10
C SER A 27 -6.93 0.57 15.03
N PRO A 28 -6.88 -0.63 14.41
CA PRO A 28 -5.61 -1.32 14.20
C PRO A 28 -4.65 -0.35 13.49
N ALA A 29 -3.50 -0.10 14.11
CA ALA A 29 -2.50 0.80 13.56
C ALA A 29 -2.10 0.30 12.17
N VAL A 30 -2.30 1.15 11.15
CA VAL A 30 -1.73 0.93 9.82
C VAL A 30 -0.23 0.78 10.00
N ALA A 31 0.38 -0.28 9.45
CA ALA A 31 1.83 -0.46 9.51
C ALA A 31 2.50 0.83 9.04
N ALA A 32 3.46 1.36 9.81
CA ALA A 32 4.14 2.58 9.42
C ALA A 32 4.90 2.37 8.10
N PRO A 33 4.98 3.37 7.21
CA PRO A 33 5.83 3.27 6.02
C PRO A 33 7.29 3.11 6.42
N GLY A 34 7.97 2.16 5.78
CA GLY A 34 9.35 1.79 6.07
C GLY A 34 10.34 2.48 5.18
N ALA A 35 11.43 1.77 4.87
CA ALA A 35 12.47 2.27 4.00
C ALA A 35 11.92 2.71 2.64
N VAL A 36 12.39 3.86 2.17
CA VAL A 36 12.20 4.31 0.78
C VAL A 36 12.86 3.29 -0.13
N THR A 37 12.08 2.61 -0.96
CA THR A 37 12.57 1.64 -1.94
C THR A 37 12.83 2.30 -3.28
N TRP A 38 12.16 3.42 -3.55
CA TRP A 38 12.32 4.19 -4.76
C TRP A 38 11.87 5.63 -4.50
N SER A 39 12.61 6.61 -5.03
CA SER A 39 12.17 8.00 -5.02
C SER A 39 12.79 8.78 -6.17
N ASP A 40 12.09 9.80 -6.65
CA ASP A 40 12.60 10.81 -7.56
C ASP A 40 12.17 12.19 -7.04
N ASP A 41 13.14 13.02 -6.71
CA ASP A 41 12.94 14.38 -6.18
C ASP A 41 13.09 15.43 -7.31
N PHE A 42 13.21 15.00 -8.57
CA PHE A 42 13.18 15.84 -9.77
C PHE A 42 14.14 17.06 -9.77
N ASN A 43 15.25 16.94 -9.06
CA ASN A 43 16.29 17.95 -9.02
C ASN A 43 17.09 17.96 -10.33
N GLY A 44 17.25 19.15 -10.93
CA GLY A 44 18.04 19.34 -12.14
C GLY A 44 17.79 20.70 -12.77
N ALA A 45 18.53 21.01 -13.83
CA ALA A 45 18.39 22.28 -14.54
C ALA A 45 17.05 22.37 -15.29
N ALA A 46 16.54 23.59 -15.46
CA ALA A 46 15.33 23.82 -16.23
C ALA A 46 15.48 23.29 -17.68
N GLY A 47 14.47 22.57 -18.16
CA GLY A 47 14.45 21.97 -19.50
C GLY A 47 15.13 20.61 -19.62
N THR A 48 15.75 20.09 -18.54
CA THR A 48 16.29 18.73 -18.51
C THR A 48 15.13 17.71 -18.62
N PRO A 49 15.24 16.66 -19.46
CA PRO A 49 14.23 15.61 -19.51
C PRO A 49 14.22 14.76 -18.21
N PRO A 50 13.09 14.12 -17.87
CA PRO A 50 13.03 13.04 -16.88
C PRO A 50 14.19 12.02 -17.01
N ASP A 51 14.69 11.55 -15.87
CA ASP A 51 15.78 10.57 -15.81
C ASP A 51 15.38 9.26 -16.51
N GLY A 52 16.03 8.96 -17.62
CA GLY A 52 15.80 7.74 -18.40
C GLY A 52 16.26 6.46 -17.69
N SER A 53 16.92 6.49 -16.55
CA SER A 53 17.09 5.27 -15.73
C SER A 53 15.82 4.93 -14.92
N ARG A 54 14.94 5.92 -14.74
CA ARG A 54 13.73 5.85 -13.90
C ARG A 54 12.45 5.83 -14.71
N TRP A 55 12.37 6.66 -15.74
CA TRP A 55 11.14 6.89 -16.49
C TRP A 55 11.27 6.47 -17.96
N ARG A 56 10.17 5.94 -18.48
CA ARG A 56 9.92 5.68 -19.89
C ARG A 56 8.76 6.56 -20.35
N TYR A 57 8.54 6.61 -21.67
CA TYR A 57 7.45 7.36 -22.29
C TYR A 57 6.52 6.43 -23.04
N ASP A 58 5.23 6.60 -22.80
CA ASP A 58 4.20 6.16 -23.74
C ASP A 58 4.03 7.26 -24.79
N ILE A 59 4.12 6.90 -26.07
CA ILE A 59 4.06 7.83 -27.21
C ILE A 59 2.88 7.47 -28.10
N GLY A 60 2.03 8.43 -28.41
CA GLY A 60 0.91 8.24 -29.34
C GLY A 60 -0.37 8.97 -28.96
N GLY A 61 -1.34 8.91 -29.87
CA GLY A 61 -2.66 9.52 -29.75
C GLY A 61 -3.77 8.57 -30.20
N SER A 62 -3.75 7.33 -29.72
CA SER A 62 -4.73 6.27 -30.06
C SER A 62 -6.08 6.42 -29.35
N GLY A 63 -6.20 7.40 -28.46
CA GLY A 63 -7.37 7.59 -27.60
C GLY A 63 -7.29 6.83 -26.28
N TRP A 64 -6.28 5.96 -26.10
CA TRP A 64 -5.90 5.34 -24.82
C TRP A 64 -7.03 4.59 -24.10
N GLY A 65 -8.01 4.08 -24.86
CA GLY A 65 -9.20 3.39 -24.33
C GLY A 65 -10.32 4.31 -23.85
N ASN A 66 -10.08 5.62 -23.79
CA ASN A 66 -10.97 6.61 -23.18
C ASN A 66 -11.40 7.74 -24.13
N ASN A 67 -11.14 7.62 -25.43
CA ASN A 67 -11.36 8.68 -26.42
C ASN A 67 -10.61 9.99 -26.09
N GLU A 68 -9.41 9.86 -25.52
CA GLU A 68 -8.51 10.97 -25.20
C GLU A 68 -8.01 11.69 -26.47
N LEU A 69 -7.83 13.01 -26.40
CA LEU A 69 -7.56 13.86 -27.57
C LEU A 69 -6.08 14.24 -27.75
N GLN A 70 -5.24 14.04 -26.73
CA GLN A 70 -3.81 14.37 -26.80
C GLN A 70 -3.00 13.32 -27.56
N TYR A 71 -1.91 13.78 -28.16
CA TYR A 71 -0.77 12.96 -28.51
C TYR A 71 0.28 13.03 -27.39
N TYR A 72 0.58 11.92 -26.73
CA TYR A 72 1.69 11.88 -25.79
C TYR A 72 3.01 11.85 -26.54
N THR A 73 3.97 12.68 -26.13
CA THR A 73 5.30 12.80 -26.74
C THR A 73 6.40 12.51 -25.71
N ASN A 74 7.65 12.39 -26.19
CA ASN A 74 8.86 12.41 -25.38
C ASN A 74 9.60 13.76 -25.44
N SER A 75 8.93 14.83 -25.88
CA SER A 75 9.53 16.16 -25.99
C SER A 75 9.68 16.81 -24.62
N THR A 76 10.81 17.49 -24.39
CA THR A 76 10.98 18.38 -23.23
C THR A 76 9.99 19.54 -23.19
N ARG A 77 9.27 19.80 -24.28
CA ARG A 77 8.14 20.74 -24.29
C ARG A 77 6.94 20.21 -23.51
N ASN A 78 6.78 18.89 -23.40
CA ASN A 78 5.68 18.24 -22.68
C ASN A 78 6.09 17.62 -21.34
N ALA A 79 7.35 17.24 -21.14
CA ALA A 79 7.85 16.80 -19.84
C ALA A 79 9.31 17.23 -19.63
N ALA A 80 9.56 18.12 -18.68
CA ALA A 80 10.90 18.55 -18.30
C ALA A 80 10.95 19.01 -16.85
N LEU A 81 12.16 19.05 -16.29
CA LEU A 81 12.44 19.67 -15.01
C LEU A 81 12.32 21.20 -15.11
N ASP A 82 11.86 21.86 -14.06
CA ASP A 82 11.67 23.31 -14.05
C ASP A 82 12.85 24.13 -13.51
N GLY A 83 13.87 23.46 -12.97
CA GLY A 83 15.01 24.12 -12.31
C GLY A 83 14.82 24.40 -10.81
N ASN A 84 13.65 24.14 -10.26
CA ASN A 84 13.26 24.40 -8.86
C ASN A 84 12.94 23.12 -8.09
N GLY A 85 13.42 21.96 -8.55
CA GLY A 85 13.17 20.67 -7.93
C GLY A 85 11.83 20.06 -8.30
N ASN A 86 11.26 20.40 -9.47
CA ASN A 86 10.01 19.78 -9.93
C ASN A 86 10.14 19.22 -11.34
N LEU A 87 9.43 18.12 -11.58
CA LEU A 87 9.01 17.71 -12.92
C LEU A 87 7.74 18.47 -13.31
N VAL A 88 7.66 18.93 -14.56
CA VAL A 88 6.47 19.57 -15.12
C VAL A 88 5.99 18.80 -16.34
N ILE A 89 4.81 18.18 -16.24
CA ILE A 89 4.07 17.64 -17.39
C ILE A 89 3.15 18.73 -17.94
N THR A 90 3.35 19.11 -19.20
CA THR A 90 2.63 20.22 -19.86
C THR A 90 1.74 19.71 -20.98
N ALA A 91 0.43 19.87 -20.80
CA ALA A 91 -0.57 19.75 -21.86
C ALA A 91 -0.64 21.05 -22.67
N ARG A 92 -0.55 20.94 -24.00
CA ARG A 92 -0.52 22.08 -24.92
C ARG A 92 -1.54 21.90 -26.04
N ARG A 93 -2.08 23.00 -26.54
CA ARG A 93 -2.90 23.02 -27.77
C ARG A 93 -2.01 23.41 -28.95
N GLU A 94 -1.43 22.41 -29.59
CA GLU A 94 -0.48 22.56 -30.69
C GLU A 94 -0.24 21.22 -31.40
N ASN A 95 0.37 21.29 -32.58
CA ASN A 95 0.82 20.11 -33.31
C ASN A 95 2.06 20.44 -34.17
N PRO A 96 3.22 20.73 -33.55
CA PRO A 96 4.39 21.23 -34.26
C PRO A 96 5.02 20.21 -35.22
N SER A 97 4.74 18.92 -35.02
CA SER A 97 5.34 17.82 -35.80
C SER A 97 4.32 17.11 -36.69
N GLY A 98 3.12 17.67 -36.88
CA GLY A 98 2.11 17.09 -37.76
C GLY A 98 1.64 15.69 -37.34
N PHE A 99 1.55 15.44 -36.03
CA PHE A 99 1.08 14.18 -35.46
C PHE A 99 -0.35 13.86 -35.89
N SER A 100 -0.63 12.57 -36.09
CA SER A 100 -1.96 12.03 -36.34
C SER A 100 -2.47 11.29 -35.11
N CYS A 101 -3.69 11.62 -34.72
CA CYS A 101 -4.44 11.02 -33.64
C CYS A 101 -5.56 10.17 -34.24
N TRP A 102 -6.24 9.38 -33.41
CA TRP A 102 -7.34 8.51 -33.84
C TRP A 102 -8.50 9.27 -34.54
N TYR A 103 -8.62 10.58 -34.34
CA TYR A 103 -9.63 11.45 -34.95
C TYR A 103 -9.09 12.32 -36.11
N GLY A 104 -7.86 12.11 -36.59
CA GLY A 104 -7.23 12.92 -37.64
C GLY A 104 -6.02 13.72 -37.15
N SER A 105 -5.83 14.94 -37.65
CA SER A 105 -4.71 15.80 -37.19
C SER A 105 -4.84 16.11 -35.70
N CYS A 106 -3.82 15.75 -34.91
CA CYS A 106 -3.83 16.02 -33.48
C CYS A 106 -3.94 17.52 -33.21
N GLN A 107 -4.68 17.87 -32.15
CA GLN A 107 -4.83 19.26 -31.70
C GLN A 107 -4.09 19.55 -30.40
N TYR A 108 -3.73 18.50 -29.66
CA TYR A 108 -3.13 18.61 -28.34
C TYR A 108 -1.92 17.70 -28.20
N THR A 109 -0.93 18.15 -27.43
CA THR A 109 0.20 17.33 -27.01
C THR A 109 0.30 17.32 -25.50
N SER A 110 0.82 16.22 -24.94
CA SER A 110 1.10 16.07 -23.51
C SER A 110 2.22 15.04 -23.31
N ALA A 111 2.44 14.57 -22.08
CA ALA A 111 3.32 13.45 -21.78
C ALA A 111 2.65 12.43 -20.86
N ARG A 112 3.05 11.16 -21.02
CA ARG A 112 2.70 10.03 -20.17
C ARG A 112 3.98 9.28 -19.82
N LEU A 113 4.40 9.42 -18.58
CA LEU A 113 5.60 8.81 -18.04
C LEU A 113 5.24 7.56 -17.27
N LEU A 114 6.06 6.51 -17.39
CA LEU A 114 5.84 5.26 -16.69
C LEU A 114 7.15 4.64 -16.21
N THR A 115 7.09 3.86 -15.12
CA THR A 115 8.24 3.11 -14.61
C THR A 115 8.29 1.66 -15.10
N ASN A 116 7.49 1.29 -16.11
CA ASN A 116 7.53 -0.07 -16.64
C ASN A 116 8.93 -0.39 -17.20
N GLY A 117 9.48 -1.54 -16.81
CA GLY A 117 10.85 -1.96 -17.14
C GLY A 117 11.96 -1.26 -16.34
N THR A 118 11.65 -0.31 -15.45
CA THR A 118 12.64 0.35 -14.57
C THR A 118 12.33 0.14 -13.09
N PHE A 119 11.06 0.20 -12.70
CA PHE A 119 10.60 -0.05 -11.35
C PHE A 119 9.18 -0.60 -11.32
N SER A 120 8.99 -1.68 -10.55
CA SER A 120 7.68 -2.18 -10.15
C SER A 120 7.78 -2.77 -8.75
N GLN A 121 6.75 -2.62 -7.94
CA GLN A 121 6.71 -3.13 -6.57
C GLN A 121 5.30 -3.60 -6.23
N ALA A 122 5.20 -4.64 -5.42
CA ALA A 122 3.96 -5.01 -4.75
C ALA A 122 3.96 -4.42 -3.33
N TYR A 123 2.84 -3.82 -2.94
CA TYR A 123 2.59 -3.27 -1.61
C TYR A 123 3.48 -2.09 -1.22
N GLY A 124 3.13 -1.45 -0.11
CA GLY A 124 3.83 -0.32 0.47
C GLY A 124 3.02 0.98 0.38
N ARG A 125 3.69 2.08 0.68
CA ARG A 125 3.17 3.43 0.50
C ARG A 125 3.68 4.00 -0.81
N PHE A 126 2.77 4.38 -1.70
CA PHE A 126 3.08 5.13 -2.92
C PHE A 126 2.54 6.54 -2.74
N GLU A 127 3.41 7.52 -2.87
CA GLU A 127 3.10 8.91 -2.56
C GLU A 127 3.72 9.84 -3.62
N ALA A 128 2.98 10.88 -3.99
CA ALA A 128 3.51 11.96 -4.78
C ALA A 128 2.98 13.31 -4.27
N ARG A 129 3.84 14.33 -4.29
CA ARG A 129 3.44 15.71 -4.01
C ARG A 129 3.26 16.46 -5.32
N ILE A 130 2.00 16.77 -5.65
CA ILE A 130 1.60 17.23 -6.97
C ILE A 130 0.75 18.49 -6.85
N LYS A 131 1.02 19.48 -7.69
CA LYS A 131 0.10 20.57 -8.01
C LYS A 131 -0.53 20.28 -9.38
N ILE A 132 -1.82 19.98 -9.37
CA ILE A 132 -2.53 19.56 -10.59
C ILE A 132 -2.96 20.77 -11.46
N PRO A 133 -3.19 20.58 -12.76
CA PRO A 133 -3.80 21.58 -13.63
C PRO A 133 -5.31 21.75 -13.38
N ARG A 134 -5.96 22.66 -14.11
CA ARG A 134 -7.42 22.88 -14.07
C ARG A 134 -8.01 23.11 -15.45
N GLY A 135 -9.34 23.15 -15.51
CA GLY A 135 -10.10 23.53 -16.71
C GLY A 135 -10.83 22.35 -17.33
N GLN A 136 -11.98 22.62 -17.94
CA GLN A 136 -12.81 21.63 -18.58
C GLN A 136 -11.99 20.74 -19.53
N GLY A 137 -12.20 19.43 -19.45
CA GLY A 137 -11.51 18.45 -20.29
C GLY A 137 -10.04 18.19 -19.96
N ILE A 138 -9.49 18.76 -18.89
CA ILE A 138 -8.14 18.42 -18.42
C ILE A 138 -8.25 17.29 -17.40
N TRP A 139 -7.41 16.26 -17.54
CA TRP A 139 -7.46 15.06 -16.69
C TRP A 139 -6.04 14.64 -16.27
N PRO A 140 -5.50 15.21 -15.19
CA PRO A 140 -4.26 14.74 -14.57
C PRO A 140 -4.48 13.43 -13.82
N ALA A 141 -3.49 12.53 -13.88
CA ALA A 141 -3.52 11.26 -13.18
C ALA A 141 -2.13 10.87 -12.63
N PHE A 142 -2.13 10.30 -11.43
CA PHE A 142 -1.05 9.51 -10.85
C PHE A 142 -1.63 8.15 -10.44
N TRP A 143 -1.15 7.08 -11.07
CA TRP A 143 -1.81 5.78 -11.04
C TRP A 143 -0.82 4.67 -11.33
N MET A 144 -1.28 3.42 -11.28
CA MET A 144 -0.44 2.24 -11.41
C MET A 144 -1.14 1.14 -12.21
N LEU A 145 -0.36 0.35 -12.94
CA LEU A 145 -0.83 -0.85 -13.65
C LEU A 145 0.00 -2.08 -13.27
N GLY A 146 -0.64 -3.25 -13.26
CA GLY A 146 0.05 -4.53 -13.06
C GLY A 146 1.16 -4.73 -14.09
N ASN A 147 2.35 -5.14 -13.62
CA ASN A 147 3.51 -5.30 -14.50
C ASN A 147 3.43 -6.49 -15.46
N ASP A 148 2.40 -7.32 -15.31
CA ASP A 148 2.07 -8.47 -16.12
C ASP A 148 1.11 -8.15 -17.28
N ILE A 149 0.76 -6.87 -17.49
CA ILE A 149 -0.21 -6.40 -18.50
C ILE A 149 0.02 -6.92 -19.93
N ALA A 150 1.28 -7.20 -20.30
CA ALA A 150 1.61 -7.75 -21.62
C ALA A 150 1.11 -9.19 -21.81
N THR A 151 0.99 -9.95 -20.73
CA THR A 151 0.55 -11.36 -20.72
C THR A 151 -0.81 -11.56 -20.07
N ASN A 152 -1.24 -10.62 -19.23
CA ASN A 152 -2.50 -10.63 -18.50
C ASN A 152 -3.24 -9.31 -18.77
N PRO A 153 -3.97 -9.18 -19.89
CA PRO A 153 -4.45 -7.89 -20.36
C PRO A 153 -5.49 -7.27 -19.42
N TRP A 154 -5.56 -5.94 -19.45
CA TRP A 154 -6.56 -5.17 -18.71
C TRP A 154 -7.99 -5.69 -18.96
N PRO A 155 -8.86 -5.77 -17.93
CA PRO A 155 -8.64 -5.32 -16.55
C PRO A 155 -8.00 -6.38 -15.63
N ASN A 156 -7.55 -7.53 -16.15
CA ASN A 156 -7.06 -8.63 -15.30
C ASN A 156 -5.70 -8.35 -14.66
N SER A 157 -4.85 -7.51 -15.28
CA SER A 157 -3.60 -7.02 -14.67
C SER A 157 -3.83 -6.14 -13.45
N GLY A 158 -5.04 -5.59 -13.29
CA GLY A 158 -5.36 -4.60 -12.28
C GLY A 158 -4.83 -3.19 -12.60
N GLU A 159 -5.51 -2.21 -12.01
CA GLU A 159 -5.22 -0.77 -12.06
C GLU A 159 -5.51 -0.14 -10.69
N ILE A 160 -4.59 0.68 -10.20
CA ILE A 160 -4.75 1.44 -8.95
C ILE A 160 -4.57 2.92 -9.26
N ASP A 161 -5.66 3.66 -9.22
CA ASP A 161 -5.67 5.10 -9.44
C ASP A 161 -5.46 5.81 -8.11
N ILE A 162 -4.26 6.35 -7.90
CA ILE A 162 -3.87 7.01 -6.64
C ILE A 162 -4.50 8.40 -6.56
N MET A 163 -4.46 9.11 -7.69
CA MET A 163 -5.05 10.43 -7.85
C MET A 163 -5.52 10.56 -9.28
N GLU A 164 -6.81 10.83 -9.44
CA GLU A 164 -7.38 11.39 -10.65
C GLU A 164 -8.19 12.64 -10.31
N ASN A 165 -8.12 13.62 -11.20
CA ASN A 165 -9.00 14.78 -11.19
C ASN A 165 -9.53 15.02 -12.60
N ILE A 166 -10.75 15.53 -12.70
CA ILE A 166 -11.26 16.11 -13.93
C ILE A 166 -11.46 17.60 -13.71
N GLY A 167 -10.96 18.44 -14.63
CA GLY A 167 -10.82 19.86 -14.36
C GLY A 167 -12.12 20.67 -14.23
N ARG A 168 -13.29 20.05 -14.49
CA ARG A 168 -14.62 20.60 -14.13
C ARG A 168 -14.99 20.42 -12.66
N GLU A 169 -14.30 19.53 -11.95
CA GLU A 169 -14.43 19.28 -10.52
C GLU A 169 -13.13 19.71 -9.81
N PRO A 170 -12.79 21.00 -9.80
CA PRO A 170 -11.47 21.47 -9.39
C PRO A 170 -11.13 21.15 -7.92
N SER A 171 -12.12 20.87 -7.08
CA SER A 171 -11.94 20.56 -5.67
C SER A 171 -11.82 19.07 -5.37
N THR A 172 -12.13 18.18 -6.32
CA THR A 172 -12.36 16.76 -6.05
C THR A 172 -11.23 15.89 -6.57
N VAL A 173 -10.77 14.96 -5.73
CA VAL A 173 -9.88 13.87 -6.15
C VAL A 173 -10.63 12.54 -6.09
N HIS A 174 -10.36 11.69 -7.07
CA HIS A 174 -10.88 10.33 -7.19
C HIS A 174 -9.75 9.33 -6.98
N GLY A 175 -10.02 8.26 -6.25
CA GLY A 175 -9.16 7.08 -6.11
C GLY A 175 -9.96 5.83 -6.43
N SER A 176 -9.44 5.02 -7.36
CA SER A 176 -10.19 3.93 -7.99
C SER A 176 -9.37 2.66 -8.11
N LEU A 177 -10.06 1.53 -8.17
CA LEU A 177 -9.49 0.22 -8.49
C LEU A 177 -10.23 -0.37 -9.67
N HIS A 178 -9.48 -0.83 -10.67
CA HIS A 178 -10.02 -1.55 -11.80
C HIS A 178 -9.53 -3.00 -11.76
N GLY A 179 -10.47 -3.94 -11.87
CA GLY A 179 -10.20 -5.36 -11.93
C GLY A 179 -11.32 -6.12 -12.64
N PRO A 180 -11.20 -7.45 -12.80
CA PRO A 180 -12.20 -8.24 -13.50
C PRO A 180 -13.55 -8.17 -12.77
N GLY A 181 -14.56 -7.61 -13.42
CA GLY A 181 -15.91 -7.43 -12.85
C GLY A 181 -16.13 -6.11 -12.10
N TYR A 182 -15.10 -5.25 -11.99
CA TYR A 182 -15.18 -3.91 -11.39
C TYR A 182 -14.19 -2.97 -12.09
N SER A 183 -14.50 -2.56 -13.32
CA SER A 183 -13.61 -1.73 -14.14
C SER A 183 -14.38 -0.81 -15.10
N GLY A 184 -13.66 0.08 -15.80
CA GLY A 184 -14.23 1.00 -16.77
C GLY A 184 -15.18 2.00 -16.10
N GLY A 185 -16.45 1.98 -16.47
CA GLY A 185 -17.47 2.82 -15.86
C GLY A 185 -17.96 2.35 -14.47
N ASN A 186 -17.53 1.18 -14.00
CA ASN A 186 -17.94 0.62 -12.71
C ASN A 186 -16.73 0.17 -11.84
N PRO A 187 -15.75 1.03 -11.55
CA PRO A 187 -14.63 0.68 -10.69
C PRO A 187 -15.03 0.69 -9.20
N LEU A 188 -14.20 0.09 -8.35
CA LEU A 188 -14.31 0.33 -6.91
C LEU A 188 -13.70 1.70 -6.61
N THR A 189 -14.55 2.72 -6.48
CA THR A 189 -14.09 4.11 -6.35
C THR A 189 -14.40 4.71 -4.97
N GLY A 190 -13.65 5.75 -4.62
CA GLY A 190 -13.91 6.68 -3.53
C GLY A 190 -13.37 8.06 -3.90
N GLN A 191 -13.98 9.10 -3.35
CA GLN A 191 -13.62 10.49 -3.67
C GLN A 191 -13.66 11.37 -2.42
N THR A 192 -12.97 12.49 -2.47
CA THR A 192 -13.07 13.57 -1.48
C THR A 192 -12.89 14.92 -2.15
N SER A 193 -13.46 15.97 -1.54
CA SER A 193 -13.32 17.34 -2.02
C SER A 193 -12.70 18.22 -0.94
N LEU A 194 -11.87 19.19 -1.35
CA LEU A 194 -11.37 20.21 -0.43
C LEU A 194 -12.52 21.03 0.16
N PRO A 195 -12.44 21.41 1.45
CA PRO A 195 -13.48 22.20 2.10
C PRO A 195 -13.57 23.61 1.49
N GLY A 196 -14.78 24.18 1.51
CA GLY A 196 -15.00 25.57 1.11
C GLY A 196 -14.82 25.86 -0.38
N GLY A 197 -14.82 24.84 -1.24
CA GLY A 197 -14.71 24.99 -2.69
C GLY A 197 -13.31 25.38 -3.19
N GLN A 198 -12.27 25.17 -2.37
CA GLN A 198 -10.89 25.36 -2.78
C GLN A 198 -10.54 24.42 -3.94
N ALA A 199 -9.68 24.86 -4.85
CA ALA A 199 -9.24 24.02 -5.96
C ALA A 199 -7.92 23.31 -5.61
N LEU A 200 -7.85 22.01 -5.89
CA LEU A 200 -6.62 21.21 -5.81
C LEU A 200 -5.49 21.79 -6.70
N ALA A 201 -5.86 22.55 -7.72
CA ALA A 201 -4.92 23.21 -8.62
C ALA A 201 -4.29 24.50 -8.05
N ASP A 202 -4.73 25.00 -6.89
CA ASP A 202 -4.20 26.24 -6.30
C ASP A 202 -2.85 26.01 -5.60
N ALA A 203 -2.64 24.83 -5.01
CA ALA A 203 -1.47 24.47 -4.24
C ALA A 203 -0.94 23.07 -4.59
N PHE A 204 0.22 22.72 -4.06
CA PHE A 204 0.65 21.32 -4.02
C PHE A 204 -0.10 20.59 -2.93
N HIS A 205 -0.53 19.38 -3.24
CA HIS A 205 -1.12 18.42 -2.31
C HIS A 205 -0.34 17.11 -2.35
N THR A 206 -0.38 16.36 -1.26
CA THR A 206 0.22 15.03 -1.19
C THR A 206 -0.86 13.98 -1.41
N TYR A 207 -0.69 13.17 -2.45
CA TYR A 207 -1.59 12.09 -2.81
C TYR A 207 -0.93 10.75 -2.50
N THR A 208 -1.59 9.92 -1.72
CA THR A 208 -0.98 8.71 -1.17
C THR A 208 -1.94 7.53 -1.26
N VAL A 209 -1.41 6.36 -1.62
CA VAL A 209 -2.02 5.07 -1.29
C VAL A 209 -1.13 4.25 -0.38
N ASP A 210 -1.76 3.72 0.66
CA ASP A 210 -1.25 2.61 1.46
C ASP A 210 -1.83 1.31 0.90
N TRP A 211 -0.99 0.53 0.24
CA TRP A 211 -1.36 -0.74 -0.37
C TRP A 211 -0.77 -1.93 0.41
N ALA A 212 -1.65 -2.71 1.03
CA ALA A 212 -1.36 -3.94 1.75
C ALA A 212 -2.01 -5.15 1.05
N PRO A 213 -1.64 -6.40 1.40
CA PRO A 213 -2.22 -7.60 0.78
C PRO A 213 -3.75 -7.66 0.83
N ASP A 214 -4.38 -7.10 1.87
CA ASP A 214 -5.81 -7.17 2.13
C ASP A 214 -6.52 -5.81 2.04
N SER A 215 -5.81 -4.74 1.68
CA SER A 215 -6.44 -3.42 1.59
C SER A 215 -5.63 -2.41 0.77
N ILE A 216 -6.35 -1.48 0.16
CA ILE A 216 -5.79 -0.27 -0.46
C ILE A 216 -6.51 0.91 0.17
N THR A 217 -5.75 1.88 0.68
CA THR A 217 -6.27 3.02 1.43
C THR A 217 -5.71 4.31 0.86
N TRP A 218 -6.59 5.24 0.49
CA TRP A 218 -6.21 6.52 -0.12
C TRP A 218 -6.23 7.66 0.88
N TYR A 219 -5.27 8.57 0.72
CA TYR A 219 -5.14 9.78 1.52
C TYR A 219 -4.92 11.00 0.63
N LEU A 220 -5.47 12.12 1.06
CA LEU A 220 -5.16 13.45 0.56
C LEU A 220 -4.58 14.25 1.73
N ASP A 221 -3.36 14.76 1.58
CA ASP A 221 -2.62 15.50 2.61
C ASP A 221 -2.55 14.75 3.95
N GLY A 222 -2.37 13.42 3.88
CA GLY A 222 -2.33 12.53 5.04
C GLY A 222 -3.68 12.22 5.68
N VAL A 223 -4.79 12.76 5.16
CA VAL A 223 -6.15 12.47 5.62
C VAL A 223 -6.75 11.34 4.79
N GLN A 224 -7.06 10.22 5.43
CA GLN A 224 -7.71 9.09 4.78
C GLN A 224 -9.10 9.49 4.28
N TYR A 225 -9.44 9.16 3.03
CA TYR A 225 -10.78 9.38 2.49
C TYR A 225 -11.45 8.13 1.91
N SER A 226 -10.68 7.09 1.57
CA SER A 226 -11.23 5.85 1.03
C SER A 226 -10.38 4.66 1.48
N ARG A 227 -11.02 3.52 1.68
CA ARG A 227 -10.37 2.23 1.88
C ARG A 227 -11.18 1.15 1.17
N LYS A 228 -10.50 0.28 0.42
CA LYS A 228 -11.08 -0.90 -0.23
C LYS A 228 -10.33 -2.15 0.22
N THR A 229 -11.04 -3.25 0.24
CA THR A 229 -10.60 -4.59 0.66
C THR A 229 -11.10 -5.63 -0.35
N PRO A 230 -10.60 -6.88 -0.32
CA PRO A 230 -11.16 -7.95 -1.13
C PRO A 230 -12.67 -8.15 -0.98
N ALA A 231 -13.25 -7.80 0.18
CA ALA A 231 -14.69 -7.90 0.39
C ALA A 231 -15.50 -6.93 -0.51
N ASP A 232 -14.92 -5.76 -0.85
CA ASP A 232 -15.56 -4.78 -1.74
C ASP A 232 -15.65 -5.28 -3.19
N ALA A 233 -14.79 -6.22 -3.58
CA ALA A 233 -14.87 -6.88 -4.89
C ALA A 233 -15.98 -7.95 -4.97
N GLY A 234 -16.63 -8.30 -3.85
CA GLY A 234 -17.66 -9.34 -3.79
C GLY A 234 -17.12 -10.70 -4.22
N SER A 235 -17.77 -11.35 -5.18
CA SER A 235 -17.31 -12.62 -5.75
C SER A 235 -16.22 -12.47 -6.82
N ASN A 236 -15.88 -11.24 -7.21
CA ASN A 236 -14.87 -10.99 -8.23
C ASN A 236 -13.46 -11.19 -7.66
N ARG A 237 -12.49 -11.51 -8.55
CA ARG A 237 -11.09 -11.70 -8.15
C ARG A 237 -10.47 -10.36 -7.74
N TRP A 238 -9.90 -10.31 -6.54
CA TRP A 238 -8.97 -9.25 -6.11
C TRP A 238 -7.64 -9.41 -6.85
N VAL A 239 -7.22 -8.46 -7.69
CA VAL A 239 -6.03 -8.56 -8.56
C VAL A 239 -4.90 -7.61 -8.15
N PHE A 240 -4.77 -7.32 -6.86
CA PHE A 240 -3.77 -6.38 -6.33
C PHE A 240 -2.77 -7.11 -5.42
N ASP A 241 -2.38 -8.32 -5.83
CA ASP A 241 -1.48 -9.23 -5.10
C ASP A 241 -0.19 -9.58 -5.87
N HIS A 242 0.15 -8.76 -6.86
CA HIS A 242 1.37 -8.84 -7.69
C HIS A 242 1.98 -7.44 -7.91
N PRO A 243 3.19 -7.29 -8.49
CA PRO A 243 3.84 -5.99 -8.62
C PRO A 243 3.20 -5.06 -9.67
N PHE A 244 3.15 -3.77 -9.34
CA PHE A 244 2.64 -2.72 -10.22
C PHE A 244 3.74 -1.72 -10.56
N PHE A 245 3.68 -1.10 -11.74
CA PHE A 245 4.51 0.04 -12.12
C PHE A 245 3.69 1.34 -12.07
N MET A 246 4.35 2.48 -11.87
CA MET A 246 3.69 3.78 -11.76
C MET A 246 3.56 4.48 -13.10
N ILE A 247 2.55 5.33 -13.22
CA ILE A 247 2.24 6.16 -14.38
C ILE A 247 1.84 7.56 -13.92
N MET A 248 2.35 8.58 -14.61
CA MET A 248 1.90 9.96 -14.46
C MET A 248 1.63 10.58 -15.82
N ASN A 249 0.48 11.23 -15.97
CA ASN A 249 0.11 11.91 -17.21
C ASN A 249 -0.86 13.06 -16.99
N VAL A 250 -1.01 13.87 -18.03
CA VAL A 250 -2.14 14.80 -18.17
C VAL A 250 -2.83 14.49 -19.48
N ALA A 251 -3.98 13.83 -19.41
CA ALA A 251 -4.86 13.65 -20.55
C ALA A 251 -5.61 14.95 -20.87
N VAL A 252 -5.99 15.10 -22.14
CA VAL A 252 -6.83 16.19 -22.65
C VAL A 252 -8.00 15.57 -23.38
N GLY A 253 -9.21 15.85 -22.93
CA GLY A 253 -10.41 15.17 -23.41
C GLY A 253 -10.57 13.77 -22.84
N GLY A 254 -11.62 13.10 -23.28
CA GLY A 254 -11.97 11.74 -22.88
C GLY A 254 -13.44 11.63 -22.48
N ASN A 255 -13.94 10.39 -22.42
CA ASN A 255 -15.34 10.10 -22.11
C ASN A 255 -15.77 10.69 -20.76
N TRP A 256 -14.91 10.57 -19.74
CA TRP A 256 -15.21 11.03 -18.39
C TRP A 256 -14.99 12.53 -18.18
N PRO A 257 -13.83 13.14 -18.50
CA PRO A 257 -13.64 14.59 -18.33
C PRO A 257 -14.42 15.43 -19.34
N GLY A 258 -14.86 14.85 -20.47
CA GLY A 258 -15.39 15.58 -21.62
C GLY A 258 -14.27 16.32 -22.37
N SER A 259 -14.60 16.94 -23.50
CA SER A 259 -13.61 17.71 -24.28
C SER A 259 -13.33 19.08 -23.65
N PRO A 260 -12.14 19.67 -23.90
CA PRO A 260 -11.91 21.10 -23.65
C PRO A 260 -12.93 21.98 -24.36
N ASP A 261 -13.28 23.09 -23.74
CA ASP A 261 -14.17 24.12 -24.29
C ASP A 261 -13.56 25.53 -24.16
N GLY A 262 -14.36 26.57 -24.42
CA GLY A 262 -13.93 27.97 -24.34
C GLY A 262 -13.45 28.42 -22.94
N SER A 263 -13.74 27.68 -21.88
CA SER A 263 -13.24 27.95 -20.52
C SER A 263 -11.84 27.40 -20.28
N THR A 264 -11.33 26.54 -21.17
CA THR A 264 -10.06 25.84 -20.98
C THR A 264 -8.90 26.68 -21.52
N THR A 265 -8.01 27.10 -20.63
CA THR A 265 -6.82 27.88 -21.01
C THR A 265 -5.61 26.95 -21.14
N PHE A 266 -4.94 26.97 -22.29
CA PHE A 266 -3.67 26.25 -22.50
C PHE A 266 -2.48 27.22 -22.50
N PRO A 267 -1.27 26.78 -22.09
CA PRO A 267 -0.95 25.43 -21.61
C PRO A 267 -1.49 25.15 -20.20
N GLN A 268 -1.59 23.87 -19.86
CA GLN A 268 -1.89 23.38 -18.50
C GLN A 268 -0.74 22.51 -18.00
N THR A 269 -0.40 22.63 -16.73
CA THR A 269 0.77 21.98 -16.13
C THR A 269 0.40 21.18 -14.90
N MET A 270 0.80 19.91 -14.86
CA MET A 270 0.94 19.15 -13.62
C MET A 270 2.38 19.26 -13.15
N THR A 271 2.58 19.84 -11.97
CA THR A 271 3.90 20.04 -11.36
C THR A 271 4.08 19.04 -10.23
N ILE A 272 5.16 18.28 -10.26
CA ILE A 272 5.44 17.18 -9.33
C ILE A 272 6.76 17.49 -8.62
N ASP A 273 6.69 17.64 -7.30
CA ASP A 273 7.84 17.92 -6.43
C ASP A 273 8.64 16.63 -6.16
N TYR A 274 7.95 15.57 -5.76
CA TYR A 274 8.55 14.25 -5.63
C TYR A 274 7.56 13.13 -5.90
N VAL A 275 8.11 11.97 -6.25
CA VAL A 275 7.43 10.67 -6.12
C VAL A 275 8.27 9.81 -5.17
N ARG A 276 7.62 9.16 -4.22
CA ARG A 276 8.26 8.31 -3.21
C ARG A 276 7.47 7.03 -3.03
N VAL A 277 8.19 5.92 -3.05
CA VAL A 277 7.67 4.59 -2.72
C VAL A 277 8.42 4.08 -1.51
N GLN A 278 7.67 3.66 -0.51
CA GLN A 278 8.19 3.02 0.68
C GLN A 278 7.65 1.60 0.72
N ALA A 279 8.50 0.63 1.02
CA ALA A 279 8.00 -0.64 1.50
C ALA A 279 7.29 -0.41 2.84
N TRP A 280 6.42 -1.34 3.24
CA TRP A 280 6.00 -1.37 4.64
C TRP A 280 7.20 -1.48 5.56
N ASP A 281 7.19 -0.72 6.66
CA ASP A 281 8.18 -0.91 7.70
C ASP A 281 7.91 -2.26 8.36
N ASN A 282 8.60 -3.27 7.83
CA ASN A 282 8.74 -4.54 8.52
C ASN A 282 9.92 -4.47 9.53
N GLY A 283 10.46 -3.27 9.80
CA GLY A 283 11.55 -3.00 10.73
C GLY A 283 12.95 -3.22 10.12
N GLY A 284 13.30 -2.58 8.99
CA GLY A 284 14.62 -2.86 8.38
C GLY A 284 15.17 -1.86 7.37
N GLY A 285 16.11 -1.02 7.83
CA GLY A 285 17.19 -0.46 7.02
C GLY A 285 18.54 -0.79 7.66
N GLY A 286 19.41 -1.50 6.92
CA GLY A 286 20.87 -1.58 7.15
C GLY A 286 21.37 -2.17 8.47
N GLY A 287 21.69 -3.47 8.49
CA GLY A 287 22.52 -4.09 9.52
C GLY A 287 21.77 -4.46 10.82
N GLY A 288 21.19 -5.66 10.87
CA GLY A 288 20.56 -6.20 12.08
C GLY A 288 19.09 -5.81 12.27
N GLY A 289 18.19 -6.32 11.41
CA GLY A 289 16.74 -6.04 11.50
C GLY A 289 16.06 -6.64 12.73
N THR A 290 15.18 -5.86 13.36
CA THR A 290 14.43 -6.25 14.56
C THR A 290 13.14 -6.97 14.19
N GLY A 291 13.20 -8.27 13.94
CA GLY A 291 12.01 -9.12 13.95
C GLY A 291 11.24 -8.99 15.29
N GLY A 292 9.93 -9.22 15.24
CA GLY A 292 9.03 -9.20 16.40
C GLY A 292 9.00 -10.54 17.13
N GLN A 293 8.58 -10.53 18.39
CA GLN A 293 8.35 -11.76 19.14
C GLN A 293 7.02 -12.38 18.69
N ILE A 294 7.04 -13.66 18.32
CA ILE A 294 5.81 -14.44 18.20
C ILE A 294 5.54 -15.05 19.56
N VAL A 295 4.51 -14.58 20.25
CA VAL A 295 4.13 -15.04 21.59
C VAL A 295 2.94 -15.98 21.47
N GLY A 296 2.97 -17.11 22.17
CA GLY A 296 1.90 -18.10 22.13
C GLY A 296 1.59 -18.66 23.50
N TYR A 297 1.41 -19.98 23.53
CA TYR A 297 0.98 -20.73 24.71
C TYR A 297 1.79 -20.39 25.96
N GLY A 298 1.10 -20.10 27.07
CA GLY A 298 1.73 -19.73 28.34
C GLY A 298 2.49 -18.39 28.31
N ASN A 299 2.18 -17.50 27.37
CA ASN A 299 2.90 -16.23 27.14
C ASN A 299 4.39 -16.43 26.83
N LYS A 300 4.74 -17.59 26.25
CA LYS A 300 6.10 -17.92 25.82
C LYS A 300 6.32 -17.51 24.37
N CYS A 301 7.56 -17.26 24.02
CA CYS A 301 7.97 -16.83 22.69
C CYS A 301 8.42 -18.02 21.85
N VAL A 302 8.13 -17.97 20.55
CA VAL A 302 8.77 -18.83 19.54
C VAL A 302 10.25 -18.48 19.49
N ASP A 303 11.09 -19.48 19.70
CA ASP A 303 12.51 -19.33 19.99
C ASP A 303 13.35 -20.30 19.15
N VAL A 304 14.46 -19.82 18.60
CA VAL A 304 15.51 -20.67 18.02
C VAL A 304 16.41 -21.18 19.15
N SER A 305 16.39 -22.50 19.37
CA SER A 305 17.11 -23.12 20.49
C SER A 305 18.59 -22.77 20.50
N GLY A 306 19.03 -22.14 21.60
CA GLY A 306 20.41 -21.72 21.81
C GLY A 306 20.90 -20.64 20.83
N ALA A 307 20.00 -19.96 20.10
CA ALA A 307 20.35 -19.07 18.99
C ALA A 307 21.23 -19.75 17.91
N ASN A 308 21.18 -21.08 17.82
CA ASN A 308 22.03 -21.83 16.91
C ASN A 308 21.53 -21.66 15.46
N THR A 309 22.43 -21.30 14.56
CA THR A 309 22.14 -21.10 13.14
C THR A 309 22.52 -22.32 12.29
N ALA A 310 22.65 -23.52 12.86
CA ALA A 310 22.79 -24.73 12.08
C ALA A 310 21.43 -25.15 11.47
N ASN A 311 21.45 -25.70 10.25
CA ASN A 311 20.26 -26.30 9.67
C ASN A 311 19.78 -27.46 10.55
N GLY A 312 18.48 -27.50 10.81
CA GLY A 312 17.87 -28.48 11.71
C GLY A 312 17.81 -28.03 13.17
N THR A 313 18.25 -26.80 13.48
CA THR A 313 18.15 -26.27 14.84
C THR A 313 16.69 -26.26 15.30
N PRO A 314 16.38 -26.81 16.49
CA PRO A 314 15.04 -26.78 17.05
C PRO A 314 14.44 -25.38 17.18
N VAL A 315 13.20 -25.23 16.73
CA VAL A 315 12.30 -24.14 17.15
C VAL A 315 11.43 -24.59 18.31
N GLN A 316 11.36 -23.79 19.37
CA GLN A 316 10.77 -24.16 20.65
C GLN A 316 9.98 -22.99 21.26
N LEU A 317 9.27 -23.24 22.36
CA LEU A 317 8.83 -22.21 23.28
C LEU A 317 9.93 -21.89 24.28
N TRP A 318 10.11 -20.61 24.57
CA TRP A 318 10.99 -20.14 25.62
C TRP A 318 10.44 -18.88 26.29
N THR A 319 10.85 -18.63 27.53
CA THR A 319 10.54 -17.37 28.22
C THR A 319 10.96 -16.19 27.34
N CYS A 320 10.03 -15.26 27.10
CA CYS A 320 10.30 -14.09 26.28
C CYS A 320 11.45 -13.27 26.89
N ASN A 321 12.55 -13.13 26.16
CA ASN A 321 13.80 -12.53 26.62
C ASN A 321 14.35 -11.45 25.65
N GLY A 322 13.66 -11.21 24.53
CA GLY A 322 13.99 -10.14 23.58
C GLY A 322 15.25 -10.36 22.74
N THR A 323 15.90 -11.53 22.88
CA THR A 323 17.10 -11.91 22.12
C THR A 323 16.78 -12.12 20.64
N ALA A 324 17.81 -12.10 19.79
CA ALA A 324 17.66 -12.33 18.35
C ALA A 324 17.07 -13.71 18.01
N ALA A 325 17.20 -14.70 18.90
CA ALA A 325 16.59 -16.03 18.74
C ALA A 325 15.06 -16.01 18.77
N GLN A 326 14.46 -14.94 19.29
CA GLN A 326 13.00 -14.76 19.40
C GLN A 326 12.48 -13.68 18.46
N ARG A 327 13.34 -13.15 17.58
CA ARG A 327 12.98 -12.10 16.63
C ARG A 327 12.70 -12.72 15.28
N TRP A 328 11.42 -12.76 14.93
CA TRP A 328 10.94 -13.34 13.69
C TRP A 328 10.44 -12.26 12.75
N THR A 329 10.82 -12.37 11.48
CA THR A 329 10.40 -11.50 10.39
C THR A 329 9.45 -12.26 9.49
N TRP A 330 8.28 -11.69 9.23
CA TRP A 330 7.30 -12.19 8.26
C TRP A 330 7.58 -11.54 6.91
N ASN A 331 7.72 -12.34 5.86
CA ASN A 331 8.08 -11.86 4.53
C ASN A 331 6.90 -12.02 3.57
N ALA A 332 6.83 -11.17 2.55
CA ALA A 332 5.77 -11.17 1.54
C ALA A 332 5.72 -12.48 0.72
N ASP A 333 6.84 -13.19 0.63
CA ASP A 333 6.91 -14.51 0.02
C ASP A 333 6.30 -15.62 0.91
N GLY A 334 5.72 -15.27 2.07
CA GLY A 334 5.16 -16.21 3.04
C GLY A 334 6.20 -16.88 3.94
N SER A 335 7.48 -16.54 3.84
CA SER A 335 8.50 -17.08 4.75
C SER A 335 8.53 -16.35 6.09
N VAL A 336 8.74 -17.11 7.17
CA VAL A 336 8.97 -16.58 8.52
C VAL A 336 10.42 -16.81 8.86
N ARG A 337 11.17 -15.78 9.20
CA ARG A 337 12.63 -15.85 9.29
C ARG A 337 13.17 -15.40 10.64
N ALA A 338 14.17 -16.09 11.15
CA ALA A 338 14.97 -15.67 12.30
C ALA A 338 16.44 -15.98 12.02
N LEU A 339 17.35 -15.14 12.51
CA LEU A 339 18.81 -15.36 12.37
C LEU A 339 19.26 -15.64 10.92
N GLY A 340 18.62 -15.00 9.94
CA GLY A 340 18.94 -15.15 8.51
C GLY A 340 18.43 -16.45 7.86
N LYS A 341 17.64 -17.26 8.57
CA LYS A 341 17.11 -18.55 8.11
C LYS A 341 15.59 -18.62 8.24
N CYS A 342 15.00 -19.63 7.62
CA CYS A 342 13.56 -19.82 7.51
C CYS A 342 13.02 -20.80 8.58
N LEU A 343 11.82 -20.51 9.09
CA LEU A 343 10.96 -21.41 9.83
C LEU A 343 10.50 -22.51 8.89
N ASP A 344 10.89 -23.75 9.17
CA ASP A 344 10.82 -24.87 8.24
C ASP A 344 10.16 -26.08 8.88
N VAL A 345 9.25 -26.73 8.16
CA VAL A 345 8.73 -28.05 8.54
C VAL A 345 9.74 -29.11 8.11
N SER A 346 10.27 -29.87 9.09
CA SER A 346 11.33 -30.84 8.84
C SER A 346 11.00 -31.81 7.71
N SER A 347 11.93 -31.91 6.76
CA SER A 347 11.84 -32.78 5.58
C SER A 347 10.62 -32.50 4.68
N GLY A 348 9.98 -31.33 4.81
CA GLY A 348 8.75 -30.99 4.10
C GLY A 348 7.57 -31.90 4.43
N SER A 349 7.59 -32.56 5.58
CA SER A 349 6.54 -33.49 6.00
C SER A 349 5.19 -32.78 6.15
N THR A 350 4.12 -33.46 5.79
CA THR A 350 2.74 -33.00 5.99
C THR A 350 2.03 -33.76 7.11
N ALA A 351 2.72 -34.61 7.87
CA ALA A 351 2.13 -35.41 8.94
C ALA A 351 1.98 -34.61 10.25
N ASN A 352 0.97 -34.95 11.05
CA ASN A 352 0.85 -34.44 12.42
C ASN A 352 2.08 -34.82 13.24
N GLY A 353 2.58 -33.87 14.02
CA GLY A 353 3.75 -34.07 14.87
C GLY A 353 5.09 -33.82 14.18
N ALA A 354 5.09 -33.52 12.87
CA ALA A 354 6.31 -33.11 12.18
C ALA A 354 6.90 -31.86 12.84
N LYS A 355 8.19 -31.94 13.19
CA LYS A 355 8.86 -30.89 13.97
C LYS A 355 9.20 -29.68 13.10
N VAL A 356 9.12 -28.52 13.72
CA VAL A 356 9.55 -27.26 13.12
C VAL A 356 10.99 -26.97 13.52
N GLN A 357 11.76 -26.48 12.56
CA GLN A 357 13.20 -26.26 12.66
C GLN A 357 13.59 -24.97 11.96
N LEU A 358 14.82 -24.53 12.21
CA LEU A 358 15.47 -23.48 11.45
C LEU A 358 16.24 -24.11 10.28
N TRP A 359 16.03 -23.62 9.06
CA TRP A 359 16.69 -24.14 7.86
C TRP A 359 17.03 -23.02 6.87
N ASP A 360 18.01 -23.24 6.01
CA ASP A 360 18.30 -22.33 4.90
C ASP A 360 17.06 -22.07 4.05
N CYS A 361 16.82 -20.81 3.72
CA CYS A 361 15.68 -20.46 2.89
C CYS A 361 15.85 -21.06 1.48
N ASN A 362 15.01 -22.02 1.14
CA ASN A 362 15.04 -22.77 -0.12
C ASN A 362 13.76 -22.57 -0.97
N GLY A 363 12.82 -21.77 -0.46
CA GLY A 363 11.62 -21.35 -1.18
C GLY A 363 10.51 -22.40 -1.30
N THR A 364 10.69 -23.58 -0.71
CA THR A 364 9.70 -24.68 -0.73
C THR A 364 8.47 -24.36 0.11
N GLY A 365 7.38 -25.10 -0.12
CA GLY A 365 6.13 -24.95 0.66
C GLY A 365 6.29 -25.26 2.15
N ALA A 366 7.32 -26.04 2.54
CA ALA A 366 7.67 -26.32 3.93
C ALA A 366 8.07 -25.06 4.72
N GLN A 367 8.41 -23.99 4.01
CA GLN A 367 8.87 -22.70 4.56
C GLN A 367 7.84 -21.59 4.38
N ARG A 368 6.63 -21.91 3.92
CA ARG A 368 5.54 -20.96 3.71
C ARG A 368 4.57 -21.02 4.87
N TRP A 369 4.18 -19.86 5.38
CA TRP A 369 3.32 -19.71 6.54
C TRP A 369 2.35 -18.55 6.35
N VAL A 370 1.14 -18.71 6.88
CA VAL A 370 0.09 -17.70 6.89
C VAL A 370 -0.34 -17.46 8.32
N PHE A 371 -0.36 -16.21 8.75
CA PHE A 371 -0.97 -15.82 10.02
C PHE A 371 -2.41 -15.39 9.76
N ASN A 372 -3.40 -16.09 10.32
CA ASN A 372 -4.82 -15.80 10.09
C ASN A 372 -5.43 -14.93 11.21
N ALA A 373 -6.66 -14.43 10.98
CA ALA A 373 -7.39 -13.61 11.95
C ALA A 373 -7.75 -14.34 13.26
N ASN A 374 -7.73 -15.68 13.26
CA ASN A 374 -7.99 -16.50 14.44
C ASN A 374 -6.73 -16.69 15.31
N GLY A 375 -5.61 -16.05 14.96
CA GLY A 375 -4.34 -16.18 15.66
C GLY A 375 -3.60 -17.48 15.35
N ASP A 376 -3.94 -18.20 14.27
CA ASP A 376 -3.22 -19.40 13.87
C ASP A 376 -2.06 -19.04 12.93
N ILE A 377 -0.95 -19.77 13.05
CA ILE A 377 0.13 -19.79 12.07
C ILE A 377 -0.01 -21.09 11.29
N VAL A 378 -0.37 -21.02 10.01
CA VAL A 378 -0.72 -22.18 9.18
C VAL A 378 0.36 -22.41 8.14
N ASN A 379 0.84 -23.63 7.99
CA ASN A 379 1.62 -24.05 6.82
C ASN A 379 0.66 -24.49 5.70
N PRO A 380 0.56 -23.76 4.57
CA PRO A 380 -0.42 -24.07 3.53
C PRO A 380 -0.18 -25.41 2.81
N GLN A 381 1.09 -25.84 2.67
CA GLN A 381 1.43 -27.11 2.03
C GLN A 381 0.87 -28.30 2.82
N ALA A 382 1.00 -28.26 4.15
CA ALA A 382 0.50 -29.32 5.02
C ALA A 382 -0.97 -29.14 5.41
N ASN A 383 -1.53 -27.95 5.20
CA ASN A 383 -2.83 -27.51 5.73
C ASN A 383 -2.94 -27.75 7.26
N LYS A 384 -1.89 -27.35 7.99
CA LYS A 384 -1.73 -27.61 9.43
C LYS A 384 -1.19 -26.40 10.16
N CYS A 385 -1.53 -26.30 11.45
CA CYS A 385 -1.19 -25.20 12.32
C CYS A 385 0.11 -25.45 13.08
N LEU A 386 0.88 -24.38 13.34
CA LEU A 386 1.98 -24.37 14.28
C LEU A 386 1.44 -24.62 15.68
N ASP A 387 2.03 -25.62 16.33
CA ASP A 387 1.51 -26.24 17.55
C ASP A 387 2.63 -26.38 18.59
N ALA A 388 2.36 -25.94 19.82
CA ALA A 388 3.20 -26.26 20.96
C ALA A 388 2.92 -27.70 21.43
N THR A 389 3.91 -28.57 21.26
CA THR A 389 3.76 -30.02 21.45
C THR A 389 3.20 -30.34 22.84
N GLY A 390 2.12 -31.14 22.86
CA GLY A 390 1.52 -31.63 24.11
C GLY A 390 0.85 -30.54 24.95
N ALA A 391 0.54 -29.37 24.36
CA ALA A 391 -0.01 -28.21 25.06
C ALA A 391 0.80 -27.87 26.34
N SER A 392 2.13 -27.93 26.23
CA SER A 392 3.06 -27.58 27.30
C SER A 392 3.55 -26.15 27.14
N SER A 393 3.65 -25.42 28.26
CA SER A 393 4.23 -24.06 28.33
C SER A 393 5.63 -24.04 28.95
N ALA A 394 6.24 -25.21 29.15
CA ALA A 394 7.61 -25.30 29.66
C ALA A 394 8.62 -24.77 28.63
N ASP A 395 9.67 -24.10 29.12
CA ASP A 395 10.82 -23.70 28.29
C ASP A 395 11.46 -24.95 27.66
N GLY A 396 11.73 -24.89 26.36
CA GLY A 396 12.22 -26.02 25.56
C GLY A 396 11.11 -26.86 24.91
N THR A 397 9.83 -26.55 25.13
CA THR A 397 8.74 -27.27 24.44
C THR A 397 8.88 -27.11 22.92
N ARG A 398 9.10 -28.21 22.20
CA ARG A 398 9.30 -28.20 20.75
C ARG A 398 8.03 -27.77 20.02
N LEU A 399 8.20 -26.95 18.98
CA LEU A 399 7.12 -26.66 18.04
C LEU A 399 7.05 -27.73 16.95
N GLN A 400 5.82 -27.99 16.53
CA GLN A 400 5.47 -28.95 15.49
C GLN A 400 4.33 -28.40 14.64
N ILE A 401 3.97 -29.10 13.58
CA ILE A 401 2.68 -28.89 12.91
C ILE A 401 1.67 -29.94 13.36
N TRP A 402 0.42 -29.53 13.47
CA TRP A 402 -0.71 -30.40 13.80
C TRP A 402 -1.98 -29.90 13.12
N ASP A 403 -3.01 -30.74 13.02
CA ASP A 403 -4.33 -30.27 12.60
C ASP A 403 -4.76 -29.04 13.38
N CYS A 404 -5.37 -28.09 12.68
CA CYS A 404 -5.87 -26.85 13.28
C CYS A 404 -7.10 -27.16 14.14
N THR A 405 -6.89 -27.32 15.44
CA THR A 405 -7.94 -27.69 16.41
C THR A 405 -8.62 -26.47 17.03
N GLY A 406 -8.03 -25.28 16.88
CA GLY A 406 -8.45 -24.08 17.60
C GLY A 406 -8.01 -24.04 19.06
N GLY A 407 -7.26 -25.05 19.53
CA GLY A 407 -6.72 -25.10 20.88
C GLY A 407 -5.77 -23.95 21.20
N ALA A 408 -5.69 -23.55 22.47
CA ALA A 408 -4.86 -22.43 22.92
C ALA A 408 -3.36 -22.62 22.62
N ASN A 409 -2.90 -23.86 22.50
CA ASN A 409 -1.51 -24.19 22.16
C ASN A 409 -1.17 -23.99 20.66
N GLN A 410 -2.14 -23.53 19.86
CA GLN A 410 -2.00 -23.15 18.46
C GLN A 410 -2.31 -21.68 18.21
N LYS A 411 -2.51 -20.90 19.29
CA LYS A 411 -2.84 -19.48 19.23
C LYS A 411 -1.60 -18.64 19.49
N TRP A 412 -1.35 -17.73 18.56
CA TRP A 412 -0.16 -16.92 18.47
C TRP A 412 -0.56 -15.45 18.33
N ARG A 413 0.30 -14.57 18.84
CA ARG A 413 0.25 -13.12 18.64
C ARG A 413 1.65 -12.68 18.22
N ARG A 414 1.73 -11.66 17.37
CA ARG A 414 2.98 -11.12 16.85
C ARG A 414 3.04 -9.62 17.07
#